data_AF-A0A9D1LPX7-F1
#
_entry.id   AF-A0A9D1LPX7-F1
#
_cell.length_a   1.000
_cell.length_b   1.000
_cell.length_c   1.000
_cell.angle_alpha   90.00
_cell.angle_beta   90.00
_cell.angle_gamma   90.00
#
_symmetry.space_group_name_H-M   'P 1'
#
loop_
_entity.id
_entity.type
_entity.pdbx_description
1 polymer ?
#
loop_
_entity_poly.entity_id
_entity_poly.type
_entity_poly.pdbx_seq_one_letter_code
_entity_poly.pdbx_strand_id
1 'polypeptide(L)'
;MEVRNNTALTTPAARRMLSYISPIYSQATRFLSILDALGAQLEEACSWAQELTKQALPQTATWTLHLWEAEYALKSGGASDESRRAMILNKLRAFAAVNPWAIAQCASAATGSAARVIENTDRNEFTLMIARYTADEVRLRSMVDAIKPAHLIYKVGYEESAQSSMQLACGVRFARRYVLSMTDG
;
A
#
# COMPACT_ATOMS: atom_id res chain seq x y z
N MET A 1 12.17 -9.99 55.77
CA MET A 1 12.86 -8.73 55.36
C MET A 1 11.76 -7.78 54.93
N GLU A 2 11.37 -6.86 55.82
CA GLU A 2 10.20 -5.98 55.63
C GLU A 2 10.40 -5.06 54.42
N VAL A 3 9.49 -5.13 53.45
CA VAL A 3 9.35 -4.13 52.39
C VAL A 3 8.74 -2.90 53.05
N ARG A 4 9.58 -2.02 53.60
CA ARG A 4 9.12 -0.71 54.11
C ARG A 4 8.68 0.14 52.93
N ASN A 5 7.42 0.60 52.99
CA ASN A 5 6.78 1.40 51.95
C ASN A 5 7.66 2.60 51.57
N ASN A 6 8.17 2.57 50.34
CA ASN A 6 9.04 3.60 49.81
C ASN A 6 8.17 4.77 49.34
N THR A 7 7.92 5.72 50.23
CA THR A 7 7.07 6.92 50.03
C THR A 7 7.52 7.83 48.88
N ALA A 8 8.69 7.58 48.29
CA ALA A 8 9.29 8.38 47.23
C ALA A 8 8.91 7.98 45.79
N LEU A 9 8.22 6.84 45.58
CA LEU A 9 7.86 6.36 44.23
C LEU A 9 6.35 6.43 43.98
N THR A 10 5.96 7.40 43.16
CA THR A 10 4.56 7.70 42.83
C THR A 10 4.11 6.89 41.61
N THR A 11 4.98 6.75 40.60
CA THR A 11 4.61 6.18 39.31
C THR A 11 4.77 4.65 39.26
N PRO A 12 3.79 3.91 38.68
CA PRO A 12 3.90 2.46 38.45
C PRO A 12 5.13 2.06 37.62
N ALA A 13 5.50 2.85 36.61
CA ALA A 13 6.69 2.63 35.80
C ALA A 13 7.98 2.70 36.63
N ALA A 14 8.13 3.68 37.53
CA ALA A 14 9.31 3.78 38.37
C ALA A 14 9.44 2.61 39.34
N ARG A 15 8.32 2.09 39.86
CA ARG A 15 8.31 0.86 40.68
C ARG A 15 8.77 -0.36 39.88
N ARG A 16 8.35 -0.49 38.62
CA ARG A 16 8.84 -1.54 37.72
C ARG A 16 10.33 -1.38 37.44
N MET A 17 10.81 -0.17 37.16
CA MET A 17 12.24 0.10 36.98
C MET A 17 13.06 -0.27 38.21
N LEU A 18 12.60 0.06 39.41
CA LEU A 18 13.26 -0.31 40.66
C LEU A 18 13.37 -1.85 40.82
N SER A 19 12.40 -2.62 40.30
CA SER A 19 12.44 -4.09 40.35
C SER A 19 13.53 -4.70 39.46
N TYR A 20 14.03 -3.97 38.47
CA TYR A 20 15.07 -4.46 37.55
C TYR A 20 16.50 -4.18 38.03
N ILE A 21 16.65 -3.45 39.12
CA ILE A 21 17.96 -3.03 39.64
C ILE A 21 18.20 -3.60 41.04
N SER A 22 19.47 -3.56 41.46
CA SER A 22 19.88 -4.14 42.74
C SER A 22 19.13 -3.51 43.94
N PRO A 23 18.66 -4.32 44.92
CA PRO A 23 17.96 -3.83 46.10
C PRO A 23 18.72 -2.79 46.95
N ILE A 24 20.04 -2.67 46.78
CA ILE A 24 20.87 -1.67 47.48
C ILE A 24 20.38 -0.23 47.23
N TYR A 25 19.75 0.03 46.08
CA TYR A 25 19.24 1.35 45.71
C TYR A 25 17.86 1.68 46.31
N SER A 26 17.24 0.73 47.01
CA SER A 26 15.91 0.91 47.61
C SER A 26 15.83 2.04 48.63
N GLN A 27 16.96 2.43 49.23
CA GLN A 27 17.05 3.50 50.23
C GLN A 27 17.66 4.80 49.68
N ALA A 28 18.08 4.83 48.42
CA ALA A 28 18.78 5.96 47.83
C ALA A 28 17.79 7.03 47.33
N THR A 29 17.40 7.97 48.19
CA THR A 29 16.33 8.96 47.92
C THR A 29 16.52 9.74 46.61
N ARG A 30 17.73 10.25 46.33
CA ARG A 30 18.02 10.99 45.08
C ARG A 30 17.85 10.13 43.83
N PHE A 31 18.23 8.87 43.93
CA PHE A 31 18.11 7.93 42.83
C PHE A 31 16.64 7.55 42.60
N LEU A 32 15.86 7.36 43.68
CA LEU A 32 14.41 7.12 43.58
C LEU A 32 13.67 8.30 42.95
N SER A 33 14.04 9.55 43.25
CA SER A 33 13.43 10.72 42.59
C SER A 33 13.74 10.79 41.09
N ILE A 34 14.95 10.36 40.67
CA ILE A 34 15.29 10.25 39.25
C ILE A 34 14.44 9.18 38.59
N LEU A 35 14.28 8.02 39.24
CA LEU A 35 13.42 6.96 38.73
C LEU A 35 11.96 7.40 38.61
N ASP A 36 11.43 8.16 39.57
CA ASP A 36 10.05 8.65 39.49
C ASP A 36 9.84 9.63 38.34
N ALA A 37 10.78 10.55 38.12
CA ALA A 37 10.76 11.46 36.98
C ALA A 37 10.85 10.72 35.63
N LEU A 38 11.71 9.70 35.54
CA LEU A 38 11.81 8.82 34.36
C LEU A 38 10.54 7.98 34.17
N GLY A 39 9.94 7.50 35.27
CA GLY A 39 8.68 6.76 35.25
C GLY A 39 7.54 7.59 34.67
N ALA A 40 7.42 8.85 35.07
CA ALA A 40 6.42 9.77 34.54
C ALA A 40 6.58 10.00 33.03
N GLN A 41 7.82 10.26 32.57
CA GLN A 41 8.10 10.43 31.14
C GLN A 41 7.85 9.15 30.34
N LEU A 42 8.18 7.98 30.89
CA LEU A 42 7.93 6.71 30.22
C LEU A 42 6.43 6.43 30.09
N GLU A 43 5.64 6.71 31.12
CA GLU A 43 4.18 6.54 31.07
C GLU A 43 3.54 7.46 30.04
N GLU A 44 3.99 8.72 29.97
CA GLU A 44 3.57 9.65 28.92
C GLU A 44 3.94 9.13 27.53
N ALA A 45 5.19 8.71 27.30
CA ALA A 45 5.61 8.15 26.01
C ALA A 45 4.81 6.90 25.62
N CYS A 46 4.53 6.00 26.57
CA CYS A 46 3.69 4.84 26.35
C CYS A 46 2.24 5.24 26.00
N SER A 47 1.69 6.26 26.65
CA SER A 47 0.35 6.78 26.33
C SER A 47 0.28 7.32 24.91
N TRP A 48 1.31 8.05 24.46
CA TRP A 48 1.41 8.55 23.10
C TRP A 48 1.52 7.42 22.08
N ALA A 49 2.32 6.38 22.36
CA ALA A 49 2.44 5.22 21.48
C ALA A 49 1.09 4.48 21.32
N GLN A 50 0.36 4.31 22.41
CA GLN A 50 -0.99 3.72 22.38
C GLN A 50 -1.96 4.59 21.60
N GLU A 51 -1.91 5.91 21.79
CA GLU A 51 -2.78 6.84 21.08
C GLU A 51 -2.48 6.86 19.57
N LEU A 52 -1.20 6.90 19.18
CA LEU A 52 -0.79 6.79 17.77
C LEU A 52 -1.34 5.53 17.09
N THR A 53 -1.41 4.41 17.82
CA THR A 53 -2.01 3.18 17.29
C THR A 53 -3.49 3.35 16.97
N LYS A 54 -4.25 4.09 17.79
CA LYS A 54 -5.65 4.42 17.50
C LYS A 54 -5.76 5.39 16.32
N GLN A 55 -4.81 6.29 16.18
CA GLN A 55 -4.81 7.29 15.12
C GLN A 55 -4.38 6.71 13.76
N ALA A 56 -3.71 5.55 13.77
CA ALA A 56 -3.30 4.80 12.58
C ALA A 56 -4.45 4.07 11.87
N LEU A 57 -5.64 3.99 12.47
CA LEU A 57 -6.82 3.39 11.83
C LEU A 57 -7.86 4.48 11.59
N PRO A 58 -8.42 4.61 10.36
CA PRO A 58 -9.40 5.65 10.07
C PRO A 58 -10.70 5.48 10.89
N GLN A 59 -10.97 4.29 11.43
CA GLN A 59 -12.14 4.02 12.27
C GLN A 59 -12.05 4.67 13.66
N THR A 60 -10.82 4.80 14.19
CA THR A 60 -10.55 5.31 15.55
C THR A 60 -9.80 6.64 15.53
N ALA A 61 -9.37 7.10 14.35
CA ALA A 61 -8.72 8.39 14.15
C ALA A 61 -9.62 9.56 14.56
N THR A 62 -9.01 10.55 15.21
CA THR A 62 -9.65 11.80 15.63
C THR A 62 -8.93 12.96 14.97
N TRP A 63 -7.68 13.21 15.37
CA TRP A 63 -6.91 14.31 14.83
C TRP A 63 -6.17 13.93 13.54
N THR A 64 -5.84 12.66 13.28
CA THR A 64 -5.18 12.24 12.02
C THR A 64 -6.12 12.18 10.82
N LEU A 65 -7.42 12.46 10.97
CA LEU A 65 -8.38 12.40 9.86
C LEU A 65 -7.99 13.29 8.67
N HIS A 66 -7.39 14.45 8.93
CA HIS A 66 -6.91 15.33 7.86
C HIS A 66 -5.79 14.70 7.01
N LEU A 67 -4.93 13.86 7.61
CA LEU A 67 -3.88 13.14 6.90
C LEU A 67 -4.49 12.07 5.98
N TRP A 68 -5.48 11.35 6.47
CA TRP A 68 -6.25 10.39 5.68
C TRP A 68 -7.00 11.05 4.52
N GLU A 69 -7.58 12.22 4.76
CA GLU A 69 -8.24 13.01 3.72
C GLU A 69 -7.27 13.46 2.64
N ALA A 70 -6.06 13.90 3.02
CA ALA A 70 -5.02 14.25 2.07
C ALA A 70 -4.57 13.03 1.25
N GLU A 71 -4.36 11.88 1.89
CA GLU A 71 -3.94 10.63 1.23
C GLU A 71 -4.97 10.16 0.19
N TYR A 72 -6.26 10.33 0.46
CA TYR A 72 -7.34 9.94 -0.46
C TYR A 72 -7.90 11.08 -1.30
N ALA A 73 -7.24 12.24 -1.33
CA ALA A 73 -7.65 13.45 -2.04
C ALA A 73 -9.12 13.85 -1.76
N LEU A 74 -9.58 13.65 -0.52
CA LEU A 74 -10.92 14.01 -0.07
C LEU A 74 -10.93 15.45 0.42
N LYS A 75 -11.94 16.22 0.02
CA LYS A 75 -12.13 17.59 0.52
C LYS A 75 -12.79 17.55 1.90
N SER A 76 -12.05 18.03 2.91
CA SER A 76 -12.52 18.20 4.28
C SER A 76 -13.59 19.30 4.35
N GLY A 77 -14.86 18.92 4.20
CA GLY A 77 -15.97 19.86 4.17
C GLY A 77 -16.70 19.96 5.50
N GLY A 78 -16.06 20.51 6.55
CA GLY A 78 -16.72 20.93 7.81
C GLY A 78 -17.64 19.89 8.50
N ALA A 79 -17.52 18.61 8.14
CA ALA A 79 -18.40 17.54 8.58
C ALA A 79 -17.97 17.00 9.95
N SER A 80 -18.88 16.32 10.64
CA SER A 80 -18.53 15.61 11.88
C SER A 80 -17.47 14.54 11.62
N ASP A 81 -16.66 14.22 12.63
CA ASP A 81 -15.62 13.21 12.51
C ASP A 81 -16.19 11.86 12.06
N GLU A 82 -17.37 11.46 12.53
CA GLU A 82 -18.05 10.23 12.08
C GLU A 82 -18.33 10.23 10.57
N SER A 83 -18.79 11.37 10.03
CA SER A 83 -19.07 11.51 8.60
C SER A 83 -17.78 11.43 7.78
N ARG A 84 -16.71 12.08 8.26
CA ARG A 84 -15.37 12.04 7.64
C ARG A 84 -14.82 10.61 7.63
N ARG A 85 -14.91 9.88 8.75
CA ARG A 85 -14.55 8.46 8.84
C ARG A 85 -15.32 7.60 7.84
N ALA A 86 -16.64 7.81 7.73
CA ALA A 86 -17.48 7.07 6.78
C ALA A 86 -17.07 7.32 5.33
N MET A 87 -16.75 8.57 4.97
CA MET A 87 -16.26 8.93 3.63
C MET A 87 -14.94 8.23 3.29
N ILE A 88 -13.98 8.27 4.23
CA ILE A 88 -12.69 7.59 4.08
C ILE A 88 -12.89 6.07 3.92
N LEU A 89 -13.72 5.45 4.77
CA LEU A 89 -14.00 4.01 4.71
C LEU A 89 -14.67 3.60 3.40
N ASN A 90 -15.60 4.39 2.88
CA ASN A 90 -16.24 4.13 1.59
C ASN A 90 -15.23 4.19 0.45
N LYS A 91 -14.29 5.16 0.48
CA LYS A 91 -13.20 5.22 -0.49
C LYS A 91 -12.25 4.04 -0.37
N LEU A 92 -11.87 3.65 0.85
CA LEU A 92 -11.01 2.50 1.08
C LEU A 92 -11.62 1.21 0.51
N ARG A 93 -12.92 0.99 0.73
CA ARG A 93 -13.67 -0.15 0.19
C ARG A 93 -13.73 -0.12 -1.34
N ALA A 94 -13.92 1.06 -1.93
CA ALA A 94 -13.90 1.21 -3.37
C ALA A 94 -12.54 0.81 -3.95
N PHE A 95 -11.42 1.25 -3.34
CA PHE A 95 -10.06 0.88 -3.77
C PHE A 95 -9.73 -0.60 -3.57
N ALA A 96 -10.18 -1.22 -2.49
CA ALA A 96 -9.94 -2.64 -2.24
C ALA A 96 -10.53 -3.56 -3.34
N ALA A 97 -11.54 -3.07 -4.08
CA ALA A 97 -12.14 -3.78 -5.21
C ALA A 97 -11.46 -3.50 -6.57
N VAL A 98 -10.48 -2.61 -6.63
CA VAL A 98 -9.83 -2.21 -7.89
C VAL A 98 -8.79 -3.23 -8.28
N ASN A 99 -9.23 -4.23 -9.06
CA ASN A 99 -8.33 -5.12 -9.76
C ASN A 99 -7.79 -4.42 -11.04
N PRO A 100 -6.62 -4.83 -11.56
CA PRO A 100 -6.06 -4.29 -12.80
C PRO A 100 -7.03 -4.40 -13.99
N TRP A 101 -7.86 -5.43 -13.96
CA TRP A 101 -8.93 -5.64 -14.91
C TRP A 101 -9.99 -4.51 -14.87
N ALA A 102 -10.40 -4.04 -13.69
CA ALA A 102 -11.35 -2.93 -13.55
C ALA A 102 -10.75 -1.62 -14.06
N ILE A 103 -9.47 -1.36 -13.78
CA ILE A 103 -8.76 -0.21 -14.34
C ILE A 103 -8.75 -0.28 -15.87
N ALA A 104 -8.42 -1.45 -16.43
CA ALA A 104 -8.44 -1.70 -17.87
C ALA A 104 -9.84 -1.51 -18.47
N GLN A 105 -10.90 -1.99 -17.81
CA GLN A 105 -12.27 -1.83 -18.27
C GLN A 105 -12.73 -0.37 -18.21
N CYS A 106 -12.40 0.36 -17.16
CA CYS A 106 -12.71 1.79 -17.06
C CYS A 106 -11.97 2.60 -18.12
N ALA A 107 -10.71 2.29 -18.38
CA ALA A 107 -9.95 2.90 -19.47
C ALA A 107 -10.55 2.57 -20.85
N SER A 108 -10.97 1.32 -21.06
CA SER A 108 -11.63 0.87 -22.28
C SER A 108 -12.96 1.59 -22.52
N ALA A 109 -13.78 1.74 -21.48
CA ALA A 109 -15.04 2.48 -21.53
C ALA A 109 -14.84 3.97 -21.80
N ALA A 110 -13.76 4.58 -21.29
CA ALA A 110 -13.44 5.98 -21.51
C ALA A 110 -12.95 6.27 -22.94
N THR A 111 -12.22 5.32 -23.54
CA THR A 111 -11.55 5.48 -24.84
C THR A 111 -12.29 4.82 -26.00
N GLY A 112 -13.27 3.97 -25.72
CA GLY A 112 -13.94 3.13 -26.72
C GLY A 112 -13.00 2.11 -27.39
N SER A 113 -11.81 1.90 -26.84
CA SER A 113 -10.75 1.06 -27.41
C SER A 113 -10.26 0.06 -26.38
N ALA A 114 -9.81 -1.12 -26.82
CA ALA A 114 -9.28 -2.12 -25.90
C ALA A 114 -8.08 -1.55 -25.12
N ALA A 115 -8.14 -1.64 -23.79
CA ALA A 115 -7.08 -1.21 -22.89
C ALA A 115 -6.59 -2.40 -22.05
N ARG A 116 -5.30 -2.42 -21.75
CA ARG A 116 -4.66 -3.42 -20.88
C ARG A 116 -3.76 -2.73 -19.86
N VAL A 117 -3.70 -3.29 -18.65
CA VAL A 117 -2.83 -2.80 -17.58
C VAL A 117 -1.66 -3.75 -17.45
N ILE A 118 -0.45 -3.21 -17.51
CA ILE A 118 0.80 -3.91 -17.25
C ILE A 118 1.29 -3.44 -15.88
N GLU A 119 1.18 -4.30 -14.87
CA GLU A 119 1.64 -4.01 -13.52
C GLU A 119 3.17 -4.12 -13.41
N ASN A 120 3.75 -3.49 -12.37
CA ASN A 120 5.17 -3.56 -12.03
C ASN A 120 6.11 -3.13 -13.15
N THR A 121 5.79 -2.03 -13.84
CA THR A 121 6.73 -1.42 -14.81
C THR A 121 7.94 -0.81 -14.09
N ASP A 122 7.74 -0.33 -12.85
CA ASP A 122 8.76 0.15 -11.91
C ASP A 122 8.19 0.15 -10.48
N ARG A 123 8.93 0.65 -9.48
CA ARG A 123 8.51 0.73 -8.08
C ARG A 123 7.23 1.58 -7.94
N ASN A 124 6.15 0.94 -7.50
CA ASN A 124 4.81 1.53 -7.39
C ASN A 124 4.27 2.07 -8.72
N GLU A 125 4.69 1.53 -9.87
CA GLU A 125 4.27 2.03 -11.19
C GLU A 125 3.58 0.94 -12.02
N PHE A 126 2.50 1.31 -12.71
CA PHE A 126 1.88 0.49 -13.76
C PHE A 126 1.74 1.25 -15.07
N THR A 127 1.77 0.53 -16.19
CA THR A 127 1.55 1.10 -17.52
C THR A 127 0.17 0.73 -18.02
N LEU A 128 -0.61 1.73 -18.42
CA LEU A 128 -1.89 1.57 -19.10
C LEU A 128 -1.64 1.63 -20.62
N MET A 129 -1.80 0.50 -21.30
CA MET A 129 -1.65 0.42 -22.76
C MET A 129 -3.00 0.42 -23.45
N ILE A 130 -3.18 1.30 -24.42
CA ILE A 130 -4.43 1.50 -25.16
C ILE A 130 -4.18 1.16 -26.62
N ALA A 131 -5.04 0.32 -27.21
CA ALA A 131 -4.88 -0.21 -28.57
C ALA A 131 -5.05 0.83 -29.70
N ARG A 132 -5.48 2.05 -29.39
CA ARG A 132 -5.62 3.14 -30.36
C ARG A 132 -5.42 4.48 -29.67
N TYR A 133 -4.80 5.42 -30.38
CA TYR A 133 -4.69 6.80 -29.92
C TYR A 133 -6.06 7.42 -29.67
N THR A 134 -6.19 8.12 -28.54
CA THR A 134 -7.40 8.86 -28.18
C THR A 134 -7.06 10.31 -27.90
N ALA A 135 -7.79 11.25 -28.49
CA ALA A 135 -7.59 12.69 -28.27
C ALA A 135 -7.96 13.13 -26.84
N ASP A 136 -8.90 12.45 -26.18
CA ASP A 136 -9.44 12.82 -24.87
C ASP A 136 -8.61 12.28 -23.69
N GLU A 137 -7.30 12.51 -23.71
CA GLU A 137 -6.38 12.03 -22.65
C GLU A 137 -6.73 12.62 -21.27
N VAL A 138 -7.21 13.86 -21.21
CA VAL A 138 -7.61 14.53 -19.96
C VAL A 138 -8.77 13.79 -19.26
N ARG A 139 -9.74 13.32 -20.04
CA ARG A 139 -10.90 12.58 -19.52
C ARG A 139 -10.49 11.20 -19.03
N LEU A 140 -9.64 10.52 -19.81
CA LEU A 140 -9.08 9.23 -19.41
C LEU A 140 -8.34 9.36 -18.07
N ARG A 141 -7.43 10.35 -17.96
CA ARG A 141 -6.63 10.56 -16.75
C ARG A 141 -7.51 10.84 -15.53
N SER A 142 -8.52 11.70 -15.66
CA SER A 142 -9.42 12.00 -14.53
C SER A 142 -10.24 10.78 -14.08
N MET A 143 -10.65 9.91 -15.00
CA MET A 143 -11.34 8.66 -14.66
C MET A 143 -10.41 7.63 -14.01
N VAL A 144 -9.18 7.50 -14.53
CA VAL A 144 -8.18 6.58 -13.96
C VAL A 144 -7.76 7.06 -12.57
N ASP A 145 -7.51 8.35 -12.37
CA ASP A 145 -7.13 8.92 -11.07
C ASP A 145 -8.22 8.76 -10.00
N ALA A 146 -9.49 8.69 -10.39
CA ALA A 146 -10.59 8.45 -9.47
C ALA A 146 -10.62 7.02 -8.90
N ILE A 147 -10.09 6.06 -9.66
CA ILE A 147 -10.15 4.61 -9.38
C ILE A 147 -8.79 4.08 -8.93
N LYS A 148 -7.71 4.73 -9.34
CA LYS A 148 -6.34 4.31 -9.07
C LYS A 148 -5.91 4.65 -7.62
N PRO A 149 -5.28 3.72 -6.88
CA PRO A 149 -4.68 4.02 -5.59
C PRO A 149 -3.70 5.19 -5.63
N ALA A 150 -3.79 6.11 -4.67
CA ALA A 150 -3.01 7.35 -4.64
C ALA A 150 -1.48 7.14 -4.66
N HIS A 151 -1.00 6.06 -4.03
CA HIS A 151 0.43 5.73 -3.93
C HIS A 151 1.01 5.07 -5.19
N LEU A 152 0.17 4.68 -6.16
CA LEU A 152 0.65 4.17 -7.44
C LEU A 152 0.94 5.35 -8.38
N ILE A 153 1.89 5.19 -9.28
CA ILE A 153 2.19 6.08 -10.42
C ILE A 153 1.80 5.32 -11.70
N TYR A 154 1.41 6.03 -12.76
CA TYR A 154 1.07 5.38 -14.02
C TYR A 154 1.55 6.14 -15.23
N LYS A 155 1.87 5.38 -16.28
CA LYS A 155 2.16 5.89 -17.62
C LYS A 155 1.10 5.42 -18.59
N VAL A 156 0.73 6.29 -19.54
CA VAL A 156 -0.19 5.95 -20.62
C VAL A 156 0.65 5.67 -21.86
N GLY A 157 0.49 4.49 -22.44
CA GLY A 157 1.13 4.07 -23.69
C GLY A 157 0.08 3.73 -24.74
N TYR A 158 0.43 3.91 -26.00
CA TYR A 158 -0.42 3.54 -27.14
C TYR A 158 0.25 2.43 -27.93
N GLU A 159 -0.54 1.42 -28.30
CA GLU A 159 -0.12 0.38 -29.22
C GLU A 159 -0.76 0.64 -30.58
N GLU A 160 0.05 0.98 -31.57
CA GLU A 160 -0.39 0.98 -32.96
C GLU A 160 0.04 -0.33 -33.61
N SER A 161 -0.93 -1.15 -33.99
CA SER A 161 -0.65 -2.39 -34.72
C SER A 161 -0.51 -2.09 -36.21
N ALA A 162 0.73 -2.08 -36.71
CA ALA A 162 1.01 -2.05 -38.14
C ALA A 162 1.01 -3.50 -38.68
N GLN A 163 0.06 -3.81 -39.58
CA GLN A 163 0.04 -5.10 -40.27
C GLN A 163 1.27 -5.22 -41.18
N SER A 164 2.24 -6.04 -40.76
CA SER A 164 3.42 -6.37 -41.56
C SER A 164 3.24 -7.77 -42.16
N SER A 165 3.29 -7.89 -43.49
CA SER A 165 3.24 -9.19 -44.15
C SER A 165 4.60 -9.88 -44.06
N MET A 166 4.68 -10.94 -43.26
CA MET A 166 5.87 -11.79 -43.18
C MET A 166 5.69 -12.99 -44.11
N GLN A 167 6.52 -13.09 -45.15
CA GLN A 167 6.54 -14.27 -46.02
C GLN A 167 7.57 -15.28 -45.49
N LEU A 168 7.10 -16.51 -45.27
CA LEU A 168 7.90 -17.61 -44.72
C LEU A 168 8.02 -18.70 -45.81
N ALA A 169 9.20 -18.82 -46.40
CA ALA A 169 9.49 -19.87 -47.38
C ALA A 169 10.04 -21.11 -46.66
N CYS A 170 9.28 -22.21 -46.67
CA CYS A 170 9.71 -23.50 -46.16
C CYS A 170 9.92 -24.47 -47.34
N GLY A 171 11.15 -24.99 -47.49
CA GLY A 171 11.47 -26.01 -48.49
C GLY A 171 11.43 -27.40 -47.85
N VAL A 172 10.46 -28.22 -48.25
CA VAL A 172 10.40 -29.63 -47.82
C VAL A 172 11.18 -30.48 -48.83
N ARG A 173 12.25 -31.14 -48.37
CA ARG A 173 12.97 -32.15 -49.18
C ARG A 173 12.42 -33.53 -48.90
N PHE A 174 11.95 -34.20 -49.95
CA PHE A 174 11.63 -35.63 -49.90
C PHE A 174 12.80 -36.44 -50.45
N ALA A 175 13.32 -37.37 -49.64
CA ALA A 175 14.30 -38.35 -50.08
C ALA A 175 13.63 -39.74 -50.08
N ARG A 176 13.62 -40.42 -51.22
CA ARG A 176 13.13 -41.79 -51.35
C ARG A 176 14.33 -42.74 -51.43
N ARG A 177 14.40 -43.72 -50.53
CA ARG A 177 15.43 -44.76 -50.57
C ARG A 177 14.86 -45.97 -51.32
N TYR A 178 15.51 -46.36 -52.41
CA TYR A 178 15.23 -47.62 -53.11
C TYR A 178 16.24 -48.66 -52.64
N VAL A 179 15.75 -49.83 -52.24
CA VAL A 179 16.59 -51.01 -52.00
C VAL A 179 16.41 -51.90 -53.21
N LEU A 180 17.49 -52.08 -53.99
CA LEU A 180 17.51 -53.03 -55.09
C LEU A 180 17.75 -54.41 -54.49
N SER A 181 16.74 -55.27 -54.53
CA SER A 181 16.95 -56.71 -54.31
C SER A 181 17.50 -57.29 -55.59
N MET A 182 18.77 -57.71 -55.58
CA MET A 182 19.31 -58.54 -56.66
C MET A 182 18.67 -59.93 -56.56
N THR A 183 18.01 -60.36 -57.62
CA THR A 183 17.57 -61.74 -57.80
C THR A 183 18.77 -62.57 -58.22
N ASP A 184 19.26 -63.41 -57.31
CA ASP A 184 20.17 -64.50 -57.66
C ASP A 184 19.37 -65.57 -58.44
N GLY A 185 19.99 -66.09 -59.51
CA GLY A 185 19.35 -66.92 -60.55
C GLY A 185 18.97 -68.34 -60.15
#